data_AF-A0A961PVA5-F1
#
_entry.id   AF-A0A961PVA5-F1
#
_cell.length_a   1.000
_cell.length_b   1.000
_cell.length_c   1.000
_cell.angle_alpha   90.00
_cell.angle_beta   90.00
_cell.angle_gamma   90.00
#
_symmetry.space_group_name_H-M   'P 1'
#
loop_
_entity.id
_entity.type
_entity.pdbx_description
1 polymer ?
#
loop_
_entity_poly.entity_id
_entity_poly.type
_entity_poly.pdbx_seq_one_letter_code
_entity_poly.pdbx_strand_id
1 'polypeptide(L)' 'PRVTALGCSLTGLVGAFAAVAPEEPLDATAAALAAFAAAGEAAGRGAEGPGSFAVRFLDALHALDAASLEADARIAAV' A
#
# COMPACT_ATOMS: atom_id res chain seq x y z
N PRO A 1 7.49 -7.96 -6.46
CA PRO A 1 8.91 -7.56 -6.28
C PRO A 1 9.58 -8.41 -5.19
N ARG A 2 10.86 -8.79 -5.38
CA ARG A 2 11.60 -9.67 -4.44
C ARG A 2 12.26 -8.87 -3.32
N VAL A 3 11.46 -8.16 -2.53
CA VAL A 3 11.92 -7.32 -1.41
C VAL A 3 11.48 -7.99 -0.10
N THR A 4 12.44 -8.25 0.79
CA THR A 4 12.16 -8.84 2.10
C THR A 4 11.36 -7.85 2.97
N ALA A 5 10.63 -8.37 3.95
CA ALA A 5 9.84 -7.60 4.91
C ALA A 5 8.64 -6.79 4.37
N LEU A 6 8.31 -6.85 3.07
CA LEU A 6 7.09 -6.20 2.55
C LEU A 6 5.81 -6.63 3.27
N GLY A 7 5.68 -7.93 3.59
CA GLY A 7 4.55 -8.43 4.37
C GLY A 7 4.51 -7.88 5.80
N CYS A 8 5.67 -7.78 6.46
CA CYS A 8 5.75 -7.19 7.81
C CYS A 8 5.39 -5.70 7.79
N SER A 9 5.86 -4.95 6.79
CA SER A 9 5.51 -3.55 6.59
C SER A 9 4.01 -3.37 6.35
N LEU A 10 3.40 -4.25 5.53
CA LEU A 10 1.97 -4.25 5.29
C LEU A 10 1.18 -4.50 6.59
N THR A 11 1.57 -5.47 7.41
CA THR A 11 0.91 -5.70 8.71
C THR A 11 1.01 -4.48 9.62
N GLY A 12 2.16 -3.79 9.64
CA GLY A 12 2.30 -2.53 10.36
C GLY A 12 1.35 -1.44 9.85
N LEU A 13 1.19 -1.34 8.53
CA LEU A 13 0.27 -0.38 7.90
C LEU A 13 -1.20 -0.72 8.22
N VAL A 14 -1.57 -2.00 8.18
CA VAL A 14 -2.90 -2.45 8.62
C VAL A 14 -3.17 -2.03 10.06
N GLY A 15 -2.19 -2.19 10.96
CA GLY A 15 -2.31 -1.71 12.35
C GLY A 15 -2.53 -0.20 12.46
N ALA A 16 -1.85 0.60 11.63
CA ALA A 16 -2.03 2.05 11.59
C ALA A 16 -3.44 2.45 11.12
N PHE A 17 -3.96 1.79 10.09
CA PHE A 17 -5.33 2.04 9.60
C PHE A 17 -6.38 1.57 10.61
N ALA A 18 -6.20 0.39 11.21
CA ALA A 18 -7.10 -0.11 12.24
C ALA A 18 -7.14 0.79 13.49
N ALA A 19 -6.04 1.46 13.83
CA ALA A 19 -5.98 2.37 14.97
C ALA A 19 -6.86 3.62 14.79
N VAL A 20 -7.09 4.06 13.55
CA VAL A 20 -7.94 5.24 13.25
C VAL A 20 -9.40 4.87 12.94
N ALA A 21 -9.67 3.60 12.61
CA ALA A 21 -11.01 3.07 12.37
C ALA A 21 -11.24 1.75 13.15
N PRO A 22 -11.25 1.80 14.50
CA PRO A 22 -11.27 0.58 15.33
C PRO A 22 -12.57 -0.23 15.23
N GLU A 23 -13.69 0.41 14.88
CA GLU A 23 -15.00 -0.23 14.73
C GLU A 23 -15.20 -0.91 13.36
N GLU A 24 -14.31 -0.64 12.39
CA GLU A 24 -14.43 -1.10 11.00
C GLU A 24 -13.15 -1.84 10.55
N PRO A 25 -12.74 -2.92 11.24
CA PRO A 25 -11.44 -3.55 11.02
C PRO A 25 -11.27 -4.17 9.63
N LEU A 26 -12.37 -4.60 9.00
CA LEU A 26 -12.35 -5.12 7.63
C LEU A 26 -12.05 -4.00 6.63
N ASP A 27 -12.78 -2.89 6.72
CA ASP A 27 -12.61 -1.76 5.80
C ASP A 27 -11.26 -1.07 6.02
N ALA A 28 -10.82 -0.94 7.27
CA ALA A 28 -9.48 -0.45 7.59
C ALA A 28 -8.37 -1.32 6.96
N THR A 29 -8.53 -2.65 7.04
CA THR A 29 -7.59 -3.59 6.42
C THR A 29 -7.63 -3.49 4.90
N ALA A 30 -8.82 -3.41 4.29
CA ALA A 30 -9.00 -3.26 2.85
C ALA A 30 -8.37 -1.95 2.34
N ALA A 31 -8.57 -0.85 3.06
CA ALA A 31 -7.98 0.44 2.74
C ALA A 31 -6.44 0.42 2.84
N ALA A 32 -5.87 -0.21 3.88
CA ALA A 32 -4.42 -0.37 4.00
C ALA A 32 -3.84 -1.20 2.85
N LEU A 33 -4.51 -2.30 2.47
CA LEU A 33 -4.13 -3.14 1.34
C LEU A 33 -4.18 -2.36 0.02
N ALA A 34 -5.25 -1.59 -0.21
CA ALA A 34 -5.41 -0.77 -1.40
C ALA A 34 -4.32 0.31 -1.51
N ALA A 35 -4.02 1.02 -0.42
CA ALA A 35 -2.96 2.01 -0.36
C ALA A 35 -1.58 1.39 -0.64
N PHE A 36 -1.29 0.25 -0.02
CA PHE A 36 -0.03 -0.47 -0.22
C PHE A 36 0.11 -0.99 -1.66
N ALA A 37 -0.98 -1.49 -2.25
CA ALA A 37 -1.01 -1.95 -3.63
C ALA A 37 -0.79 -0.79 -4.62
N ALA A 38 -1.51 0.32 -4.46
CA ALA A 38 -1.37 1.51 -5.32
C ALA A 38 0.08 2.05 -5.30
N ALA A 39 0.67 2.21 -4.12
CA ALA A 39 2.08 2.61 -3.99
C ALA A 39 3.03 1.58 -4.62
N GLY A 40 2.72 0.29 -4.49
CA GLY A 40 3.49 -0.79 -5.10
C GLY A 40 3.43 -0.76 -6.63
N GLU A 41 2.27 -0.52 -7.22
CA GLU A 41 2.10 -0.36 -8.66
C GLU A 41 2.86 0.87 -9.18
N ALA A 42 2.73 2.00 -8.49
CA ALA A 42 3.46 3.22 -8.80
C ALA A 42 4.98 3.02 -8.80
N ALA A 43 5.51 2.38 -7.77
CA ALA A 43 6.93 2.05 -7.68
C ALA A 43 7.37 1.08 -8.77
N GLY A 44 6.52 0.09 -9.09
CA GLY A 44 6.78 -0.93 -10.11
C GLY A 44 6.93 -0.35 -11.52
N ARG A 45 6.23 0.73 -11.86
CA ARG A 45 6.32 1.39 -13.18
C ARG A 45 7.72 1.90 -13.52
N GLY A 46 8.52 2.27 -12.52
CA GLY A 46 9.88 2.79 -12.71
C GLY A 46 10.99 1.86 -12.23
N ALA A 47 10.67 0.81 -11.47
CA ALA A 47 11.66 -0.05 -10.84
C ALA A 47 12.37 -0.99 -11.83
N GLU A 48 13.70 -1.04 -11.76
CA GLU A 48 14.55 -1.92 -12.57
C GLU A 48 14.96 -3.19 -11.82
N GLY A 49 14.66 -3.26 -10.52
CA GLY A 49 15.00 -4.39 -9.66
C GLY A 49 14.50 -4.17 -8.23
N PRO A 50 14.72 -5.13 -7.31
CA PRO A 50 14.19 -5.05 -5.95
C PRO A 50 14.76 -3.88 -5.14
N GLY A 51 16.02 -3.51 -5.33
CA GLY A 51 16.62 -2.36 -4.65
C GLY A 51 16.01 -1.04 -5.08
N SER A 52 15.87 -0.81 -6.39
CA SER A 52 15.26 0.41 -6.92
C SER A 52 13.74 0.45 -6.74
N PHE A 53 13.08 -0.72 -6.63
CA PHE A 53 11.70 -0.82 -6.19
C PHE A 53 11.53 -0.34 -4.76
N ALA A 54 12.36 -0.82 -3.82
CA ALA A 54 12.19 -0.53 -2.40
C ALA A 54 12.26 0.98 -2.11
N VAL A 55 13.21 1.70 -2.74
CA VAL A 55 13.32 3.15 -2.61
C VAL A 55 12.09 3.85 -3.18
N ARG A 56 11.72 3.54 -4.43
CA ARG A 56 10.55 4.13 -5.10
C ARG A 56 9.24 3.82 -4.37
N PHE A 57 9.14 2.67 -3.72
CA PHE A 57 7.97 2.27 -2.95
C PHE A 57 7.77 3.14 -1.71
N LEU A 58 8.84 3.48 -1.00
CA LEU A 58 8.77 4.41 0.13
C LEU A 58 8.35 5.81 -0.35
N ASP A 59 8.92 6.27 -1.46
CA ASP A 59 8.55 7.57 -2.05
C ASP A 59 7.08 7.58 -2.51
N ALA A 60 6.62 6.49 -3.13
CA ALA A 60 5.23 6.34 -3.58
C ALA A 60 4.23 6.29 -2.41
N LEU A 61 4.59 5.63 -1.30
CA LEU A 61 3.77 5.64 -0.07
C LEU A 61 3.66 7.05 0.50
N HIS A 62 4.75 7.82 0.48
CA HIS A 62 4.75 9.20 0.98
C HIS A 62 3.93 10.14 0.10
N ALA A 63 3.99 9.95 -1.22
CA ALA A 63 3.28 10.77 -2.20
C ALA A 63 1.82 10.35 -2.43
N LEU A 64 1.35 9.27 -1.81
CA LEU A 64 0.00 8.75 -1.99
C LEU A 64 -1.02 9.80 -1.55
N ASP A 65 -2.03 10.01 -2.39
CA ASP A 65 -3.13 10.95 -2.16
C ASP A 65 -4.47 10.32 -2.56
N ALA A 66 -5.57 11.03 -2.30
CA ALA A 66 -6.91 10.53 -2.61
C ALA A 66 -7.08 10.25 -4.11
N ALA A 67 -6.55 11.11 -4.98
CA ALA A 67 -6.69 10.98 -6.42
C ALA A 67 -5.98 9.74 -6.98
N SER A 68 -4.74 9.49 -6.54
CA SER A 68 -3.98 8.28 -6.91
C SER A 68 -4.63 7.02 -6.35
N LEU A 69 -5.17 7.07 -5.13
CA LEU A 69 -5.87 5.94 -4.55
C LEU A 69 -7.17 5.61 -5.30
N GLU A 70 -7.98 6.61 -5.65
CA GLU A 70 -9.20 6.41 -6.44
C GLU A 70 -8.91 5.84 -7.84
N ALA A 71 -7.79 6.22 -8.45
CA ALA A 71 -7.41 5.75 -9.78
C ALA A 71 -6.90 4.28 -9.77
N ASP A 72 -6.13 3.90 -8.75
CA ASP A 72 -5.40 2.62 -8.72
C ASP A 72 -6.03 1.57 -7.77
N ALA A 73 -6.90 1.96 -6.82
CA ALA A 73 -7.51 1.03 -5.88
C ALA A 73 -8.52 0.08 -6.56
N ARG A 74 -8.31 -1.22 -6.36
CA ARG A 74 -9.20 -2.28 -6.86
C ARG A 74 -9.71 -3.11 -5.70
N ILE A 75 -10.93 -2.80 -5.24
CA ILE A 75 -11.62 -3.50 -4.16
C ILE A 75 -12.92 -4.06 -4.73
N ALA A 76 -13.18 -5.34 -4.49
CA ALA A 76 -14.43 -6.00 -4.88
C ALA A 76 -15.06 -6.65 -3.65
N ALA A 77 -16.37 -6.48 -3.48
CA ALA A 77 -17.14 -7.23 -2.49
C ALA A 77 -17.34 -8.68 -2.98
N VAL A 78 -17.38 -9.61 -2.03
CA VAL A 78 -17.62 -11.04 -2.26
C VAL A 78 -19.09 -11.36 -2.06
#